data_AF-A0A9E5GEW6-F1
#
_entry.id   AF-A0A9E5GEW6-F1
#
_cell.length_a   1.000
_cell.length_b   1.000
_cell.length_c   1.000
_cell.angle_alpha   90.00
_cell.angle_beta   90.00
_cell.angle_gamma   90.00
#
_symmetry.space_group_name_H-M   'P 1'
#
loop_
_entity.id
_entity.type
_entity.pdbx_description
1 polymer ?
#
loop_
_entity_poly.entity_id
_entity_poly.type
_entity_poly.pdbx_seq_one_letter_code
_entity_poly.pdbx_strand_id
1 'polypeptide(L)'
;SIPIERYQDARTSQAFKTLTAPLMLRRVKTDKNVIADLPDKLVSDKYANLTLEQKVLYQQIVEQTEKTLRDKDGISKKGAVFALMTALKQVCCHPALYCETSGKKAELSGKTTLLLELIKTIHERGEKVLIFTQYAQMGHLLQEIFQDELGEKALFLYGGSSRAQRDSMVEAFQTDLSAYLMILSIKAGGTGLNLTAASHVIHYDLWWNPAVENQATDRAYRIGQAKNVQVHRLITKGTFEEKINEMLLKKQELVQQVVTKGETWLTELSNDELKELISLREEST
;
A
#
# COMPACT_ATOMS: atom_id res chain seq x y z
N SER A 1 12.50 -7.27 44.00
CA SER A 1 13.57 -7.42 43.00
C SER A 1 13.70 -6.10 42.25
N ILE A 2 14.90 -5.54 42.22
CA ILE A 2 15.16 -4.18 41.70
C ILE A 2 14.92 -4.17 40.18
N PRO A 3 14.18 -3.19 39.60
CA PRO A 3 13.93 -3.12 38.16
C PRO A 3 15.22 -2.86 37.35
N ILE A 4 15.35 -3.53 36.20
CA ILE A 4 16.50 -3.50 35.27
C ILE A 4 16.72 -2.14 34.58
N GLU A 5 15.87 -1.13 34.82
CA GLU A 5 15.94 0.15 34.10
C GLU A 5 17.09 1.07 34.52
N ARG A 6 17.87 0.76 35.57
CA ARG A 6 18.86 1.72 36.11
C ARG A 6 20.32 1.47 35.77
N TYR A 7 20.69 0.31 35.25
CA TYR A 7 22.04 0.05 34.73
C TYR A 7 21.91 -0.89 33.54
N GLN A 8 22.36 -0.45 32.36
CA GLN A 8 22.43 -1.24 31.12
C GLN A 8 23.40 -2.43 31.27
N ASP A 9 23.05 -3.38 32.12
CA ASP A 9 23.89 -4.52 32.42
C ASP A 9 23.70 -5.58 31.32
N ALA A 10 24.58 -5.51 30.33
CA ALA A 10 24.65 -6.43 29.20
C ALA A 10 24.70 -7.90 29.63
N ARG A 11 25.23 -8.20 30.83
CA ARG A 11 25.34 -9.59 31.35
C ARG A 11 23.98 -10.16 31.73
N THR A 12 23.11 -9.33 32.31
CA THR A 12 21.76 -9.75 32.73
C THR A 12 20.84 -9.96 31.53
N SER A 13 20.97 -9.14 30.48
CA SER A 13 20.25 -9.32 29.21
C SER A 13 20.69 -10.59 28.47
N GLN A 14 21.99 -10.91 28.51
CA GLN A 14 22.53 -12.12 27.89
C GLN A 14 22.09 -13.38 28.64
N ALA A 15 22.08 -13.37 29.98
CA ALA A 15 21.54 -14.45 30.79
C ALA A 15 20.04 -14.70 30.51
N PHE A 16 19.25 -13.62 30.36
CA PHE A 16 17.83 -13.71 30.02
C PHE A 16 17.60 -14.29 28.62
N LYS A 17 18.42 -13.90 27.62
CA LYS A 17 18.41 -14.50 26.27
C LYS A 17 18.72 -15.99 26.31
N THR A 18 19.69 -16.43 27.11
CA THR A 18 20.06 -17.85 27.21
C THR A 18 18.99 -18.67 27.92
N LEU A 19 18.34 -18.12 28.95
CA LEU A 19 17.25 -18.78 29.69
C LEU A 19 15.95 -18.89 28.88
N THR A 20 15.66 -17.91 28.03
CA THR A 20 14.43 -17.87 27.23
C THR A 20 14.58 -18.51 25.84
N ALA A 21 15.81 -18.75 25.37
CA ALA A 21 16.10 -19.37 24.07
C ALA A 21 15.42 -20.73 23.84
N PRO A 22 15.32 -21.66 24.82
CA PRO A 22 14.65 -22.94 24.63
C PRO A 22 13.11 -22.84 24.52
N LEU A 23 12.53 -21.72 24.99
CA LEU A 23 11.08 -21.49 25.03
C LEU A 23 10.60 -20.60 23.87
N MET A 24 11.51 -19.95 23.14
CA MET A 24 11.20 -19.18 21.94
C MET A 24 11.38 -20.01 20.68
N LEU A 25 10.30 -20.59 20.17
CA LEU A 25 10.24 -21.12 18.81
C LEU A 25 10.18 -19.95 17.80
N ARG A 26 11.35 -19.37 17.50
CA ARG A 26 11.50 -18.41 16.40
C ARG A 26 11.80 -19.16 15.10
N ARG A 27 10.76 -19.52 14.35
CA ARG A 27 10.93 -19.95 12.96
C ARG A 27 11.26 -18.73 12.11
N VAL A 28 12.49 -18.65 11.64
CA VAL A 28 12.91 -17.67 10.64
C VAL A 28 12.71 -18.32 9.26
N LYS A 29 12.19 -17.58 8.28
CA LYS A 29 12.00 -18.06 6.88
C LYS A 29 13.30 -18.49 6.17
N THR A 30 14.43 -18.58 6.88
CA THR A 30 15.77 -18.93 6.38
C THR A 30 16.21 -20.36 6.73
N ASP A 31 15.33 -21.21 7.27
CA ASP A 31 15.65 -22.62 7.54
C ASP A 31 15.84 -23.39 6.23
N LYS A 32 17.10 -23.63 5.85
CA LYS A 32 17.51 -24.24 4.56
C LYS A 32 16.96 -25.65 4.31
N ASN A 33 16.43 -26.32 5.33
CA ASN A 33 15.89 -27.68 5.24
C ASN A 33 14.39 -27.72 4.88
N VAL A 34 13.71 -26.57 4.68
CA VAL A 34 12.26 -26.48 4.38
C VAL A 34 11.98 -25.74 3.06
N ILE A 35 13.00 -25.25 2.37
CA ILE A 35 12.83 -24.48 1.12
C ILE A 35 12.77 -25.47 -0.06
N ALA A 36 11.59 -26.07 -0.27
CA ALA A 36 11.21 -26.42 -1.63
C ALA A 36 11.08 -25.10 -2.40
N ASP A 37 11.82 -24.96 -3.50
CA ASP A 37 11.99 -23.74 -4.29
C ASP A 37 10.71 -22.90 -4.36
N LEU A 38 10.74 -21.80 -3.62
CA LEU A 38 9.69 -20.80 -3.64
C LEU A 38 9.75 -20.08 -4.99
N PRO A 39 8.65 -19.99 -5.77
CA PRO A 39 8.67 -19.26 -7.05
C PRO A 39 9.07 -17.79 -6.83
N ASP A 40 9.83 -17.24 -7.76
CA ASP A 40 10.39 -15.89 -7.68
C ASP A 40 9.28 -14.83 -7.62
N LYS A 41 9.28 -14.01 -6.57
CA LYS A 41 8.43 -12.83 -6.45
C LYS A 41 9.07 -11.67 -7.22
N LEU A 42 8.49 -11.31 -8.36
CA LEU A 42 8.94 -10.15 -9.16
C LEU A 42 8.13 -8.92 -8.76
N VAL A 43 8.78 -7.98 -8.06
CA VAL A 43 8.18 -6.68 -7.70
C VAL A 43 8.63 -5.63 -8.70
N SER A 44 7.67 -4.90 -9.28
CA SER A 44 7.92 -3.83 -10.24
C SER A 44 7.14 -2.57 -9.88
N ASP A 45 7.83 -1.44 -9.89
CA ASP A 45 7.22 -0.13 -9.69
C ASP A 45 6.69 0.39 -11.04
N LYS A 46 5.45 0.88 -11.04
CA LYS A 46 4.74 1.40 -12.20
C LYS A 46 4.38 2.85 -11.93
N TYR A 47 4.95 3.76 -12.72
CA TYR A 47 4.84 5.20 -12.47
C TYR A 47 3.69 5.79 -13.28
N ALA A 48 2.74 6.41 -12.58
CA ALA A 48 1.63 7.16 -13.16
C ALA A 48 1.92 8.66 -13.08
N ASN A 49 1.55 9.41 -14.12
CA ASN A 49 1.60 10.87 -14.09
C ASN A 49 0.30 11.42 -13.51
N LEU A 50 0.36 12.52 -12.76
CA LEU A 50 -0.84 13.24 -12.35
C LEU A 50 -1.57 13.83 -13.58
N THR A 51 -2.89 13.75 -13.60
CA THR A 51 -3.72 14.53 -14.53
C THR A 51 -3.67 16.02 -14.17
N LEU A 52 -4.14 16.89 -15.08
CA LEU A 52 -4.19 18.33 -14.81
C LEU A 52 -5.03 18.66 -13.56
N GLU A 53 -6.20 18.03 -13.42
CA GLU A 53 -7.06 18.21 -12.25
C GLU A 53 -6.34 17.77 -10.97
N GLN A 54 -5.68 16.60 -10.99
CA GLN A 54 -4.93 16.14 -9.81
C GLN A 54 -3.75 17.06 -9.48
N LYS A 55 -3.01 17.59 -10.48
CA LYS A 55 -1.93 18.57 -10.25
C LYS A 55 -2.45 19.82 -9.53
N VAL A 56 -3.58 20.37 -10.01
CA VAL A 56 -4.22 21.56 -9.41
C VAL A 56 -4.65 21.28 -7.96
N LEU A 57 -5.40 20.19 -7.72
CA LEU A 57 -5.85 19.84 -6.36
C LEU A 57 -4.67 19.59 -5.42
N TYR A 58 -3.66 18.85 -5.89
CA TYR A 58 -2.47 18.55 -5.10
C TYR A 58 -1.78 19.84 -4.65
N GLN A 59 -1.55 20.78 -5.58
CA GLN A 59 -0.88 22.04 -5.27
C GLN A 59 -1.69 22.91 -4.32
N GLN A 60 -3.01 22.98 -4.49
CA GLN A 60 -3.91 23.68 -3.57
C GLN A 60 -3.84 23.10 -2.15
N ILE A 61 -3.83 21.77 -2.00
CA ILE A 61 -3.72 21.10 -0.70
C ILE A 61 -2.39 21.45 0.00
N VAL A 62 -1.28 21.42 -0.76
CA VAL A 62 0.05 21.78 -0.23
C VAL A 62 0.04 23.23 0.26
N GLU A 63 -0.41 24.18 -0.56
CA GLU A 63 -0.42 25.60 -0.21
C GLU A 63 -1.30 25.93 1.00
N GLN A 64 -2.50 25.33 1.07
CA GLN A 64 -3.42 25.52 2.20
C GLN A 64 -2.84 24.96 3.50
N THR A 65 -2.16 23.82 3.42
CA THR A 65 -1.57 23.18 4.59
C THR A 65 -0.34 23.93 5.07
N GLU A 66 0.50 24.44 4.17
CA GLU A 66 1.63 25.29 4.55
C GLU A 66 1.19 26.50 5.37
N LYS A 67 0.09 27.17 4.98
CA LYS A 67 -0.50 28.27 5.76
C LYS A 67 -0.96 27.79 7.13
N THR A 68 -1.61 26.63 7.18
CA THR A 68 -2.16 26.05 8.42
C THR A 68 -1.08 25.57 9.40
N LEU A 69 0.08 25.13 8.90
CA LEU A 69 1.17 24.60 9.73
C LEU A 69 2.02 25.67 10.40
N ARG A 70 2.00 26.93 9.92
CA ARG A 70 2.77 28.04 10.50
C ARG A 70 2.38 28.34 11.94
N ASP A 71 1.11 28.18 12.26
CA ASP A 71 0.55 28.57 13.57
C ASP A 71 0.26 27.36 14.47
N LYS A 72 0.73 26.15 14.11
CA LYS A 72 0.43 24.90 14.81
C LYS A 72 1.68 24.24 15.38
N ASP A 73 1.59 23.86 16.66
CA ASP A 73 2.62 23.12 17.37
C ASP A 73 2.10 21.85 18.04
N GLY A 74 3.03 20.96 18.41
CA GLY A 74 2.74 19.75 19.18
C GLY A 74 1.69 18.84 18.52
N ILE A 75 0.66 18.45 19.28
CA ILE A 75 -0.39 17.52 18.81
C ILE A 75 -1.17 18.10 17.62
N SER A 76 -1.41 19.41 17.61
CA SER A 76 -2.17 20.07 16.54
C SER A 76 -1.44 20.00 15.19
N LYS A 77 -0.11 20.14 15.21
CA LYS A 77 0.77 19.94 14.04
C LYS A 77 0.66 18.50 13.54
N LYS A 78 0.82 17.51 14.43
CA LYS A 78 0.75 16.09 14.04
C LYS A 78 -0.57 15.74 13.35
N GLY A 79 -1.70 16.21 13.89
CA GLY A 79 -3.02 16.02 13.29
C GLY A 79 -3.14 16.66 11.90
N ALA A 80 -2.61 17.88 11.73
CA ALA A 80 -2.59 18.55 10.43
C ALA A 80 -1.74 17.81 9.39
N VAL A 81 -0.59 17.27 9.79
CA VAL A 81 0.27 16.46 8.91
C VAL A 81 -0.43 15.18 8.46
N PHE A 82 -1.11 14.46 9.36
CA PHE A 82 -1.88 13.27 8.97
C PHE A 82 -3.03 13.59 8.00
N ALA A 83 -3.74 14.70 8.24
CA ALA A 83 -4.80 15.15 7.34
C ALA A 83 -4.25 15.48 5.95
N LEU A 84 -3.12 16.19 5.89
CA LEU A 84 -2.40 16.48 4.64
C LEU A 84 -2.01 15.20 3.90
N MET A 85 -1.34 14.26 4.57
CA MET A 85 -0.91 13.02 3.94
C MET A 85 -2.10 12.20 3.41
N THR A 86 -3.21 12.20 4.15
CA THR A 86 -4.45 11.56 3.72
C THR A 86 -5.00 12.22 2.45
N ALA A 87 -5.07 13.56 2.42
CA ALA A 87 -5.56 14.31 1.27
C ALA A 87 -4.68 14.10 0.02
N LEU A 88 -3.35 14.17 0.16
CA LEU A 88 -2.43 13.96 -0.95
C LEU A 88 -2.51 12.53 -1.50
N LYS A 89 -2.61 11.51 -0.61
CA LYS A 89 -2.86 10.12 -1.04
C LYS A 89 -4.17 10.01 -1.82
N GLN A 90 -5.26 10.57 -1.29
CA GLN A 90 -6.57 10.51 -1.95
C GLN A 90 -6.51 11.13 -3.35
N VAL A 91 -5.92 12.32 -3.50
CA VAL A 91 -5.75 12.96 -4.82
C VAL A 91 -4.88 12.11 -5.75
N CYS A 92 -3.79 11.51 -5.25
CA CYS A 92 -2.95 10.60 -6.05
C CYS A 92 -3.73 9.35 -6.51
N CYS A 93 -4.63 8.82 -5.67
CA CYS A 93 -5.51 7.72 -6.03
C CYS A 93 -6.55 8.12 -7.07
N HIS A 94 -7.36 9.13 -6.78
CA HIS A 94 -8.38 9.69 -7.66
C HIS A 94 -8.93 11.01 -7.07
N PRO A 95 -9.15 12.07 -7.86
CA PRO A 95 -9.66 13.34 -7.34
C PRO A 95 -11.01 13.20 -6.58
N ALA A 96 -11.90 12.33 -7.07
CA ALA A 96 -13.17 11.99 -6.40
C ALA A 96 -13.07 11.45 -4.96
N LEU A 97 -11.90 10.94 -4.54
CA LEU A 97 -11.69 10.52 -3.14
C LEU A 97 -11.50 11.69 -2.18
N TYR A 98 -11.09 12.85 -2.70
CA TYR A 98 -10.85 14.06 -1.92
C TYR A 98 -11.98 15.07 -2.10
N CYS A 99 -12.47 15.23 -3.34
CA CYS A 99 -13.49 16.20 -3.69
C CYS A 99 -14.71 15.49 -4.30
N GLU A 100 -15.84 15.48 -3.59
CA GLU A 100 -17.06 14.79 -4.05
C GLU A 100 -17.64 15.37 -5.34
N THR A 101 -17.34 16.63 -5.66
CA THR A 101 -17.79 17.28 -6.90
C THR A 101 -16.91 16.93 -8.11
N SER A 102 -15.75 16.30 -7.90
CA SER A 102 -14.92 15.81 -9.01
C SER A 102 -15.62 14.66 -9.74
N GLY A 103 -15.35 14.56 -11.05
CA GLY A 103 -15.84 13.44 -11.83
C GLY A 103 -15.27 12.11 -11.35
N LYS A 104 -15.92 11.01 -11.74
CA LYS A 104 -15.55 9.64 -11.37
C LYS A 104 -14.91 8.82 -12.49
N LYS A 105 -14.67 9.44 -13.65
CA LYS A 105 -14.20 8.73 -14.83
C LYS A 105 -12.72 8.36 -14.74
N ALA A 106 -12.33 7.29 -15.43
CA ALA A 106 -10.98 6.74 -15.38
C ALA A 106 -9.89 7.73 -15.79
N GLU A 107 -10.15 8.57 -16.79
CA GLU A 107 -9.19 9.54 -17.34
C GLU A 107 -8.84 10.67 -16.36
N LEU A 108 -9.55 10.80 -15.25
CA LEU A 108 -9.30 11.83 -14.23
C LEU A 108 -8.21 11.43 -13.24
N SER A 109 -7.77 10.17 -13.26
CA SER A 109 -6.64 9.69 -12.45
C SER A 109 -5.62 8.93 -13.28
N GLY A 110 -4.37 9.38 -13.26
CA GLY A 110 -3.29 8.68 -13.95
C GLY A 110 -3.04 7.26 -13.44
N LYS A 111 -3.27 7.01 -12.14
CA LYS A 111 -3.18 5.66 -11.59
C LYS A 111 -4.29 4.76 -12.12
N THR A 112 -5.51 5.29 -12.27
CA THR A 112 -6.62 4.52 -12.85
C THR A 112 -6.35 4.21 -14.31
N THR A 113 -5.88 5.17 -15.11
CA THR A 113 -5.52 4.94 -16.51
C THR A 113 -4.46 3.84 -16.64
N LEU A 114 -3.37 3.94 -15.87
CA LEU A 114 -2.30 2.94 -15.85
C LEU A 114 -2.80 1.56 -15.36
N LEU A 115 -3.69 1.54 -14.37
CA LEU A 115 -4.31 0.31 -13.87
C LEU A 115 -5.11 -0.39 -14.97
N LEU A 116 -5.92 0.35 -15.73
CA LEU A 116 -6.72 -0.21 -16.82
C LEU A 116 -5.84 -0.77 -17.94
N GLU A 117 -4.76 -0.09 -18.29
CA GLU A 117 -3.77 -0.59 -19.26
C GLU A 117 -3.16 -1.92 -18.80
N LEU A 118 -2.71 -1.98 -17.54
CA LEU A 118 -2.16 -3.21 -16.95
C LEU A 118 -3.19 -4.34 -16.95
N ILE A 119 -4.42 -4.06 -16.51
CA ILE A 119 -5.50 -5.05 -16.46
C ILE A 119 -5.79 -5.60 -17.86
N LYS A 120 -5.89 -4.75 -18.88
CA LYS A 120 -6.13 -5.18 -20.27
C LYS A 120 -5.04 -6.13 -20.76
N THR A 121 -3.76 -5.79 -20.55
CA THR A 121 -2.63 -6.67 -20.92
C THR A 121 -2.64 -8.00 -20.17
N ILE A 122 -3.04 -8.02 -18.89
CA ILE A 122 -3.11 -9.25 -18.10
C ILE A 122 -4.30 -10.12 -18.55
N HIS A 123 -5.43 -9.48 -18.84
CA HIS A 123 -6.65 -10.16 -19.30
C HIS A 123 -6.44 -10.84 -20.66
N GLU A 124 -5.69 -10.23 -21.58
CA GLU A 124 -5.30 -10.85 -22.87
C GLU A 124 -4.57 -12.20 -22.71
N ARG A 125 -3.95 -12.43 -21.53
CA ARG A 125 -3.25 -13.69 -21.19
C ARG A 125 -4.13 -14.68 -20.42
N GLY A 126 -5.38 -14.33 -20.13
CA GLY A 126 -6.29 -15.13 -19.32
C GLY A 126 -5.88 -15.25 -17.85
N GLU A 127 -5.14 -14.26 -17.33
CA GLU A 127 -4.59 -14.28 -15.97
C GLU A 127 -5.46 -13.46 -15.00
N LYS A 128 -5.43 -13.84 -13.71
CA LYS A 128 -6.23 -13.18 -12.66
C LYS A 128 -5.42 -12.15 -11.87
N VAL A 129 -6.09 -11.06 -11.50
CA VAL A 129 -5.53 -9.89 -10.83
C VAL A 129 -6.19 -9.66 -9.47
N LEU A 130 -5.34 -9.47 -8.45
CA LEU A 130 -5.73 -8.91 -7.16
C LEU A 130 -5.33 -7.44 -7.10
N ILE A 131 -6.25 -6.55 -6.77
CA ILE A 131 -5.99 -5.13 -6.59
C ILE A 131 -6.17 -4.78 -5.11
N PHE A 132 -5.12 -4.25 -4.48
CA PHE A 132 -5.15 -3.75 -3.12
C PHE A 132 -5.25 -2.23 -3.09
N THR A 133 -6.14 -1.71 -2.25
CA THR A 133 -6.24 -0.28 -1.95
C THR A 133 -6.49 -0.08 -0.45
N GLN A 134 -5.96 0.98 0.14
CA GLN A 134 -6.25 1.35 1.53
C GLN A 134 -7.68 1.90 1.72
N TYR A 135 -8.35 2.31 0.65
CA TYR A 135 -9.60 3.06 0.70
C TYR A 135 -10.77 2.24 0.15
N ALA A 136 -11.76 1.94 1.00
CA ALA A 136 -12.95 1.23 0.55
C ALA A 136 -13.74 2.02 -0.52
N GLN A 137 -13.77 3.36 -0.40
CA GLN A 137 -14.35 4.24 -1.42
C GLN A 137 -13.66 4.09 -2.78
N MET A 138 -12.33 3.92 -2.81
CA MET A 138 -11.61 3.63 -4.07
C MET A 138 -12.04 2.29 -4.65
N GLY A 139 -12.23 1.27 -3.82
CA GLY A 139 -12.69 -0.03 -4.29
C GLY A 139 -14.08 0.02 -4.94
N HIS A 140 -15.01 0.79 -4.36
CA HIS A 140 -16.32 1.03 -4.98
C HIS A 140 -16.19 1.81 -6.30
N LEU A 141 -15.38 2.87 -6.31
CA LEU A 141 -15.12 3.66 -7.52
C LEU A 141 -14.52 2.80 -8.64
N LEU A 142 -13.57 1.93 -8.32
CA LEU A 142 -12.98 1.00 -9.29
C LEU A 142 -14.00 -0.01 -9.81
N GLN A 143 -14.97 -0.48 -9.01
CA GLN A 143 -16.04 -1.34 -9.51
C GLN A 143 -16.92 -0.62 -10.55
N GLU A 144 -17.27 0.65 -10.30
CA GLU A 144 -18.00 1.49 -11.27
C GLU A 144 -17.18 1.64 -12.55
N ILE A 145 -15.91 2.01 -12.43
CA ILE A 145 -15.01 2.22 -13.57
C ILE A 145 -14.79 0.93 -14.38
N PHE A 146 -14.58 -0.21 -13.72
CA PHE A 146 -14.39 -1.48 -14.44
C PHE A 146 -15.66 -1.92 -15.17
N GLN A 147 -16.84 -1.67 -14.60
CA GLN A 147 -18.10 -1.96 -15.27
C GLN A 147 -18.26 -1.13 -16.54
N ASP A 148 -17.88 0.16 -16.49
CA ASP A 148 -18.00 1.09 -17.62
C ASP A 148 -16.93 0.83 -18.70
N GLU A 149 -15.68 0.59 -18.30
CA GLU A 149 -14.53 0.51 -19.21
C GLU A 149 -14.24 -0.91 -19.72
N LEU A 150 -14.60 -1.94 -18.96
CA LEU A 150 -14.31 -3.34 -19.26
C LEU A 150 -15.58 -4.18 -19.44
N GLY A 151 -16.76 -3.65 -19.11
CA GLY A 151 -18.02 -4.40 -19.10
C GLY A 151 -18.15 -5.39 -17.93
N GLU A 152 -17.22 -5.36 -16.97
CA GLU A 152 -17.04 -6.39 -15.98
C GLU A 152 -17.10 -5.84 -14.56
N LYS A 153 -17.87 -6.50 -13.68
CA LYS A 153 -17.95 -6.12 -12.28
C LYS A 153 -16.95 -6.92 -11.45
N ALA A 154 -15.86 -6.28 -11.06
CA ALA A 154 -14.89 -6.91 -10.17
C ALA A 154 -15.51 -7.32 -8.83
N LEU A 155 -15.02 -8.44 -8.28
CA LEU A 155 -15.32 -8.85 -6.91
C LEU A 155 -14.69 -7.84 -5.95
N PHE A 156 -15.38 -7.48 -4.86
CA PHE A 156 -14.85 -6.50 -3.91
C PHE A 156 -15.01 -6.93 -2.45
N LEU A 157 -13.89 -7.22 -1.82
CA LEU A 157 -13.80 -7.64 -0.43
C LEU A 157 -13.30 -6.47 0.44
N TYR A 158 -14.16 -6.01 1.34
CA TYR A 158 -13.87 -4.89 2.23
C TYR A 158 -14.38 -5.15 3.66
N GLY A 159 -14.11 -4.22 4.57
CA GLY A 159 -14.45 -4.39 6.00
C GLY A 159 -15.94 -4.60 6.29
N GLY A 160 -16.83 -4.16 5.38
CA GLY A 160 -18.27 -4.36 5.49
C GLY A 160 -18.78 -5.70 4.95
N SER A 161 -17.95 -6.51 4.31
CA SER A 161 -18.37 -7.81 3.76
C SER A 161 -18.62 -8.82 4.89
N SER A 162 -19.79 -9.46 4.88
CA SER A 162 -20.11 -10.56 5.81
C SER A 162 -19.19 -11.77 5.55
N ARG A 163 -19.13 -12.70 6.52
CA ARG A 163 -18.36 -13.94 6.35
C ARG A 163 -18.83 -14.75 5.14
N ALA A 164 -20.15 -14.88 4.95
CA ALA A 164 -20.72 -15.61 3.81
C ALA A 164 -20.38 -14.94 2.46
N GLN A 165 -20.47 -13.61 2.38
CA GLN A 165 -20.08 -12.86 1.18
C GLN A 165 -18.59 -13.03 0.87
N ARG A 166 -17.75 -12.97 1.91
CA ARG A 166 -16.31 -13.19 1.78
C ARG A 166 -16.01 -14.57 1.21
N ASP A 167 -16.59 -15.62 1.80
CA ASP A 167 -16.32 -17.00 1.39
C ASP A 167 -16.78 -17.22 -0.06
N SER A 168 -17.95 -16.70 -0.43
CA SER A 168 -18.46 -16.74 -1.81
C SER A 168 -17.59 -15.99 -2.82
N MET A 169 -17.09 -14.79 -2.49
CA MET A 169 -16.18 -14.05 -3.39
C MET A 169 -14.84 -14.74 -3.55
N VAL A 170 -14.30 -15.32 -2.46
CA VAL A 170 -13.03 -16.07 -2.52
C VAL A 170 -13.19 -17.31 -3.38
N GLU A 171 -14.30 -18.04 -3.21
CA GLU A 171 -14.60 -19.21 -4.04
C GLU A 171 -14.74 -18.83 -5.51
N ALA A 172 -15.56 -17.82 -5.83
CA ALA A 172 -15.72 -17.33 -7.19
C ALA A 172 -14.38 -16.91 -7.83
N PHE A 173 -13.57 -16.14 -7.10
CA PHE A 173 -12.24 -15.75 -7.61
C PHE A 173 -11.31 -16.94 -7.83
N GLN A 174 -11.47 -18.03 -7.10
CA GLN A 174 -10.62 -19.22 -7.25
C GLN A 174 -11.09 -20.15 -8.37
N THR A 175 -12.41 -20.27 -8.60
CA THR A 175 -12.98 -21.32 -9.47
C THR A 175 -13.58 -20.81 -10.77
N ASP A 176 -14.12 -19.58 -10.80
CA ASP A 176 -14.80 -19.02 -11.97
C ASP A 176 -13.82 -18.27 -12.87
N LEU A 177 -13.62 -18.74 -14.10
CA LEU A 177 -12.70 -18.10 -15.06
C LEU A 177 -13.10 -16.66 -15.43
N SER A 178 -14.39 -16.33 -15.38
CA SER A 178 -14.88 -14.97 -15.65
C SER A 178 -14.57 -14.00 -14.51
N ALA A 179 -14.44 -14.49 -13.27
CA ALA A 179 -14.04 -13.69 -12.11
C ALA A 179 -12.52 -13.48 -12.08
N TYR A 180 -11.99 -12.68 -13.01
CA TYR A 180 -10.55 -12.43 -13.12
C TYR A 180 -10.05 -11.20 -12.34
N LEU A 181 -10.97 -10.32 -11.88
CA LEU A 181 -10.65 -9.14 -11.07
C LEU A 181 -11.22 -9.26 -9.66
N MET A 182 -10.36 -9.08 -8.66
CA MET A 182 -10.79 -8.95 -7.27
C MET A 182 -10.06 -7.81 -6.56
N ILE A 183 -10.84 -6.92 -5.96
CA ILE A 183 -10.36 -5.77 -5.20
C ILE A 183 -10.42 -6.10 -3.70
N LEU A 184 -9.41 -5.66 -2.96
CA LEU A 184 -9.31 -5.81 -1.51
C LEU A 184 -8.98 -4.47 -0.84
N SER A 185 -9.78 -4.08 0.15
CA SER A 185 -9.51 -2.89 0.99
C SER A 185 -9.35 -3.17 2.48
N ILE A 186 -9.34 -4.45 2.86
CA ILE A 186 -9.10 -4.82 4.25
C ILE A 186 -7.62 -4.65 4.63
N LYS A 187 -7.36 -3.99 5.77
CA LYS A 187 -6.02 -3.94 6.36
C LYS A 187 -5.44 -5.35 6.48
N ALA A 188 -4.14 -5.47 6.23
CA ALA A 188 -3.45 -6.74 6.03
C ALA A 188 -3.49 -7.73 7.23
N GLY A 189 -4.01 -7.35 8.41
CA GLY A 189 -3.86 -8.13 9.64
C GLY A 189 -4.96 -9.14 10.05
N GLY A 190 -6.12 -9.24 9.38
CA GLY A 190 -7.30 -9.87 10.03
C GLY A 190 -7.84 -11.22 9.50
N THR A 191 -7.54 -11.62 8.27
CA THR A 191 -8.27 -12.72 7.61
C THR A 191 -7.31 -13.56 6.78
N GLY A 192 -7.04 -14.81 7.17
CA GLY A 192 -6.19 -15.74 6.42
C GLY A 192 -6.84 -16.19 5.11
N LEU A 193 -6.96 -15.28 4.14
CA LEU A 193 -7.53 -15.55 2.82
C LEU A 193 -6.54 -16.36 1.96
N ASN A 194 -7.05 -17.35 1.24
CA ASN A 194 -6.28 -18.14 0.27
C ASN A 194 -6.69 -17.71 -1.14
N LEU A 195 -5.85 -16.93 -1.84
CA LEU A 195 -6.16 -16.33 -3.15
C LEU A 195 -5.14 -16.75 -4.23
N THR A 196 -4.84 -18.04 -4.28
CA THR A 196 -3.80 -18.67 -5.11
C THR A 196 -4.06 -18.65 -6.62
N ALA A 197 -5.28 -18.36 -7.07
CA ALA A 197 -5.57 -18.22 -8.51
C ALA A 197 -4.97 -16.95 -9.11
N ALA A 198 -4.60 -15.97 -8.29
CA ALA A 198 -3.96 -14.74 -8.76
C ALA A 198 -2.54 -15.01 -9.27
N SER A 199 -2.25 -14.49 -10.46
CA SER A 199 -0.88 -14.43 -11.01
C SER A 199 -0.31 -13.00 -10.94
N HIS A 200 -1.20 -12.02 -10.73
CA HIS A 200 -0.87 -10.61 -10.61
C HIS A 200 -1.43 -10.00 -9.32
N VAL A 201 -0.60 -9.23 -8.64
CA VAL A 201 -0.98 -8.39 -7.48
C VAL A 201 -0.65 -6.96 -7.81
N ILE A 202 -1.63 -6.06 -7.69
CA ILE A 202 -1.46 -4.63 -7.90
C ILE A 202 -1.71 -3.91 -6.58
N HIS A 203 -0.71 -3.21 -6.07
CA HIS A 203 -0.87 -2.24 -4.99
C HIS A 203 -1.20 -0.89 -5.61
N TYR A 204 -2.48 -0.51 -5.55
CA TYR A 204 -2.98 0.73 -6.14
C TYR A 204 -2.45 1.97 -5.40
N ASP A 205 -2.36 1.86 -4.08
CA ASP A 205 -1.78 2.88 -3.22
C ASP A 205 -0.70 2.28 -2.31
N LEU A 206 0.31 3.10 -2.01
CA LEU A 206 1.51 2.62 -1.35
C LEU A 206 1.30 2.46 0.16
N TRP A 207 1.68 1.28 0.63
CA TRP A 207 1.91 1.02 2.04
C TRP A 207 3.37 1.29 2.34
N TRP A 208 3.68 2.33 3.11
CA TRP A 208 5.07 2.69 3.38
C TRP A 208 5.77 1.73 4.35
N ASN A 209 5.01 0.92 5.09
CA ASN A 209 5.55 -0.17 5.87
C ASN A 209 5.64 -1.44 5.00
N PRO A 210 6.86 -1.89 4.62
CA PRO A 210 7.04 -3.06 3.76
C PRO A 210 6.46 -4.34 4.37
N ALA A 211 6.37 -4.43 5.71
CA ALA A 211 5.77 -5.60 6.36
C ALA A 211 4.27 -5.70 6.07
N VAL A 212 3.56 -4.57 6.00
CA VAL A 212 2.12 -4.53 5.72
C VAL A 212 1.86 -4.85 4.25
N GLU A 213 2.67 -4.28 3.35
CA GLU A 213 2.61 -4.57 1.91
C GLU A 213 2.93 -6.05 1.61
N ASN A 214 3.98 -6.58 2.23
CA ASN A 214 4.34 -7.99 2.11
C ASN A 214 3.26 -8.89 2.69
N GLN A 215 2.63 -8.54 3.82
CA GLN A 215 1.52 -9.31 4.36
C GLN A 215 0.29 -9.30 3.43
N ALA A 216 -0.01 -8.18 2.77
CA ALA A 216 -1.07 -8.11 1.77
C ALA A 216 -0.74 -9.00 0.55
N THR A 217 0.51 -8.97 0.11
CA THR A 217 1.00 -9.77 -1.03
C THR A 217 1.08 -11.28 -0.71
N ASP A 218 1.49 -11.63 0.51
CA ASP A 218 1.58 -13.00 1.04
C ASP A 218 0.19 -13.68 1.13
N ARG A 219 -0.92 -12.98 0.84
CA ARG A 219 -2.25 -13.60 0.69
C ARG A 219 -2.50 -14.18 -0.70
N ALA A 220 -1.89 -13.56 -1.71
CA ALA A 220 -1.85 -14.09 -3.07
C ALA A 220 -0.80 -15.21 -3.17
N TYR A 221 0.28 -15.06 -2.41
CA TYR A 221 1.45 -15.92 -2.43
C TYR A 221 1.48 -16.86 -1.24
N ARG A 222 1.24 -18.15 -1.45
CA ARG A 222 1.47 -19.18 -0.43
C ARG A 222 2.58 -20.14 -0.86
N ILE A 223 3.37 -20.57 0.14
CA ILE A 223 4.39 -21.62 -0.02
C ILE A 223 3.72 -22.86 -0.63
N GLY A 224 4.20 -23.31 -1.81
CA GLY A 224 3.66 -24.46 -2.56
C GLY A 224 2.91 -24.14 -3.86
N GLN A 225 2.85 -22.86 -4.28
CA GLN A 225 2.30 -22.47 -5.59
C GLN A 225 3.32 -22.74 -6.71
N ALA A 226 2.87 -23.21 -7.88
CA ALA A 226 3.74 -23.48 -9.03
C ALA A 226 3.90 -22.28 -10.00
N LYS A 227 3.14 -21.21 -9.81
CA LYS A 227 3.12 -20.03 -10.70
C LYS A 227 3.84 -18.85 -10.06
N ASN A 228 4.68 -18.17 -10.84
CA ASN A 228 5.30 -16.92 -10.46
C ASN A 228 4.22 -15.84 -10.28
N VAL A 229 4.32 -15.04 -9.22
CA VAL A 229 3.41 -13.93 -8.95
C VAL A 229 4.12 -12.61 -9.26
N GLN A 230 3.53 -11.82 -10.15
CA GLN A 230 4.03 -10.48 -10.48
C GLN A 230 3.34 -9.44 -9.61
N VAL A 231 4.13 -8.61 -8.93
CA VAL A 231 3.65 -7.55 -8.05
C VAL A 231 3.91 -6.21 -8.72
N HIS A 232 2.87 -5.40 -8.86
CA HIS A 232 2.89 -4.08 -9.48
C HIS A 232 2.57 -3.04 -8.41
N ARG A 233 3.50 -2.12 -8.14
CA ARG A 233 3.31 -1.03 -7.18
C ARG A 233 3.04 0.24 -7.97
N LEU A 234 1.83 0.79 -7.88
CA LEU A 234 1.49 2.02 -8.58
C LEU A 234 1.98 3.22 -7.77
N ILE A 235 2.80 4.07 -8.39
CA ILE A 235 3.44 5.22 -7.78
C ILE A 235 3.15 6.46 -8.61
N THR A 236 2.69 7.53 -7.98
CA THR A 236 2.50 8.79 -8.69
C THR A 236 3.82 9.56 -8.82
N LYS A 237 4.30 9.73 -10.05
CA LYS A 237 5.54 10.44 -10.40
C LYS A 237 5.50 11.90 -9.97
N GLY A 238 6.62 12.43 -9.52
CA GLY A 238 6.79 13.83 -9.14
C GLY A 238 6.10 14.22 -7.83
N THR A 239 5.49 13.26 -7.12
CA THR A 239 4.79 13.50 -5.85
C THR A 239 5.59 12.99 -4.66
N PHE A 240 5.04 13.21 -3.47
CA PHE A 240 5.56 12.65 -2.24
C PHE A 240 5.64 11.10 -2.27
N GLU A 241 4.79 10.40 -3.05
CA GLU A 241 4.85 8.93 -3.17
C GLU A 241 6.18 8.46 -3.78
N GLU A 242 6.60 9.09 -4.87
CA GLU A 242 7.88 8.81 -5.54
C GLU A 242 9.06 9.13 -4.62
N LYS A 243 9.02 10.28 -3.94
CA LYS A 243 10.07 10.70 -3.00
C LYS A 243 10.23 9.70 -1.85
N ILE A 244 9.12 9.29 -1.22
CA ILE A 244 9.16 8.26 -0.17
C ILE A 244 9.71 6.94 -0.73
N ASN A 245 9.30 6.51 -1.92
CA ASN A 245 9.82 5.30 -2.53
C ASN A 245 11.33 5.37 -2.78
N GLU A 246 11.83 6.49 -3.31
CA GLU A 246 13.28 6.70 -3.49
C GLU A 246 14.05 6.66 -2.17
N MET A 247 13.51 7.28 -1.11
CA MET A 247 14.12 7.24 0.22
C MET A 247 14.22 5.80 0.74
N LEU A 248 13.14 5.02 0.59
CA LEU A 248 13.08 3.60 0.95
C LEU A 248 14.11 2.77 0.18
N LEU A 249 14.26 2.99 -1.13
CA LEU A 249 15.23 2.31 -1.98
C LEU A 249 16.69 2.69 -1.63
N LYS A 250 16.94 3.95 -1.28
CA LYS A 250 18.27 4.46 -0.91
C LYS A 250 18.73 4.04 0.50
N LYS A 251 17.92 3.30 1.27
CA LYS A 251 18.23 2.85 2.65
C LYS A 251 18.75 3.96 3.57
N GLN A 252 18.23 5.19 3.42
CA GLN A 252 18.59 6.32 4.27
C GLN A 252 18.21 6.05 5.75
N GLU A 253 18.82 6.74 6.72
CA GLU A 253 18.49 6.56 8.16
C GLU A 253 16.98 6.72 8.46
N LEU A 254 16.29 7.57 7.69
CA LEU A 254 14.84 7.74 7.71
C LEU A 254 14.06 6.44 7.43
N VAL A 255 14.62 5.51 6.66
CA VAL A 255 14.00 4.21 6.30
C VAL A 255 13.76 3.34 7.53
N GLN A 256 14.64 3.37 8.52
CA GLN A 256 14.44 2.60 9.75
C GLN A 256 13.23 3.12 10.53
N GLN A 257 12.97 4.43 10.46
CA GLN A 257 11.80 5.05 11.06
C GLN A 257 10.52 4.72 10.30
N VAL A 258 10.54 4.70 8.96
CA VAL A 258 9.37 4.29 8.16
C VAL A 258 8.95 2.85 8.49
N VAL A 259 9.92 1.93 8.59
CA VAL A 259 9.65 0.52 8.91
C VAL A 259 9.11 0.35 10.32
N THR A 260 9.60 1.12 11.29
CA THR A 260 9.25 0.95 12.72
C THR A 260 8.01 1.75 13.13
N LYS A 261 7.85 2.97 12.61
CA LYS A 261 6.81 3.94 12.98
C LYS A 261 5.71 4.09 11.91
N GLY A 262 5.81 3.41 10.77
CA GLY A 262 4.81 3.47 9.71
C GLY A 262 4.71 4.88 9.11
N GLU A 263 3.57 5.53 9.27
CA GLU A 263 3.34 6.91 8.79
C GLU A 263 3.76 7.97 9.82
N THR A 264 4.00 7.56 11.08
CA THR A 264 4.17 8.51 12.19
C THR A 264 5.47 9.32 12.11
N TRP A 265 6.51 8.81 11.44
CA TRP A 265 7.77 9.55 11.25
C TRP A 265 7.56 10.86 10.48
N LEU A 266 6.56 10.93 9.59
CA LEU A 266 6.23 12.14 8.83
C LEU A 266 5.84 13.29 9.76
N THR A 267 5.28 12.97 10.93
CA THR A 267 4.90 13.99 11.94
C THR A 267 6.08 14.52 12.74
N GLU A 268 7.25 13.89 12.61
CA GLU A 268 8.48 14.27 13.29
C GLU A 268 9.36 15.18 12.41
N LEU A 269 9.01 15.34 11.12
CA LEU A 269 9.71 16.23 10.20
C LEU A 269 9.53 17.72 10.57
N SER A 270 10.58 18.50 10.32
CA SER A 270 10.50 19.96 10.30
C SER A 270 9.57 20.44 9.18
N ASN A 271 9.12 21.70 9.27
CA ASN A 271 8.23 22.25 8.25
C ASN A 271 8.90 22.31 6.87
N ASP A 272 10.21 22.56 6.84
CA ASP A 272 10.99 22.63 5.60
C ASP A 272 11.19 21.23 4.98
N GLU A 273 11.54 20.22 5.78
CA GLU A 273 11.64 18.83 5.31
C GLU A 273 10.29 18.32 4.80
N LEU A 274 9.19 18.63 5.51
CA LEU A 274 7.85 18.26 5.08
C LEU A 274 7.48 18.94 3.77
N LYS A 275 7.78 20.24 3.64
CA LYS A 275 7.54 21.01 2.41
C LYS A 275 8.32 20.43 1.24
N GLU A 276 9.59 20.12 1.43
CA GLU A 276 10.41 19.49 0.40
C GLU A 276 9.82 18.14 0.00
N LEU A 277 9.39 17.32 0.97
CA LEU A 277 8.81 16.02 0.71
C LEU A 277 7.52 16.10 -0.10
N ILE A 278 6.62 17.04 0.23
CA ILE A 278 5.30 17.11 -0.41
C ILE A 278 5.26 17.94 -1.69
N SER A 279 6.23 18.81 -1.94
CA SER A 279 6.22 19.66 -3.14
C SER A 279 6.24 18.83 -4.43
N LEU A 280 5.53 19.27 -5.47
CA LEU A 280 5.63 18.64 -6.79
C LEU A 280 7.03 18.87 -7.38
N ARG A 281 7.61 17.85 -8.00
CA ARG A 281 8.82 18.03 -8.82
C ARG A 281 8.40 18.57 -10.19
N GLU A 282 9.12 19.58 -10.67
CA GLU A 282 8.98 20.01 -12.06
C GLU A 282 9.47 18.87 -12.97
N GLU A 283 8.68 18.54 -13.99
CA GLU A 283 9.11 17.57 -15.00
C GLU A 283 10.33 18.16 -15.71
N SER A 284 11.49 17.50 -15.60
CA SER A 284 12.64 17.80 -16.44
C SER A 284 12.18 17.60 -17.88
N THR A 285 12.07 18.73 -18.59
CA THR A 285 11.62 18.78 -19.98
C THR A 285 12.63 18.12 -20.90
#